data_AF-A0A2E1DQ47-F1
#
_entry.id   AF-A0A2E1DQ47-F1
#
_cell.length_a   1.000
_cell.length_b   1.000
_cell.length_c   1.000
_cell.angle_alpha   90.00
_cell.angle_beta   90.00
_cell.angle_gamma   90.00
#
_symmetry.space_group_name_H-M   'P 1'
#
loop_
_entity.id
_entity.type
_entity.pdbx_description
1 polymer ?
#
loop_
_entity_poly.entity_id
_entity_poly.type
_entity_poly.pdbx_seq_one_letter_code
_entity_poly.pdbx_strand_id
1 'polypeptide(L)' 'MAQSIITRQGVAASLGEELRRAFNVAMQRIADYRAYRRTIRELSDLSAHDLADLGLHHSEIRRIARESVYGTRR' A
#
# COMPACT_ATOMS: atom_id res chain seq x y z
N MET A 1 33.94 8.18 -34.76
CA MET A 1 34.04 8.98 -33.53
C MET A 1 32.99 8.46 -32.57
N ALA A 2 33.41 7.61 -31.63
CA ALA A 2 32.54 6.98 -30.64
C ALA A 2 33.06 7.36 -29.26
N GLN A 3 32.25 8.06 -28.47
CA GLN A 3 32.48 8.20 -27.04
C GLN A 3 31.27 7.61 -26.35
N SER A 4 31.43 6.37 -25.90
CA SER A 4 30.53 5.68 -24.99
C SER A 4 30.55 6.40 -23.63
N ILE A 5 29.42 6.97 -23.24
CA ILE A 5 29.20 7.49 -21.89
C ILE A 5 29.13 6.28 -20.96
N ILE A 6 30.27 5.89 -20.40
CA ILE A 6 30.33 4.89 -19.34
C ILE A 6 30.06 5.63 -18.03
N THR A 7 28.81 5.57 -17.58
CA THR A 7 28.38 6.08 -16.27
C THR A 7 29.09 5.27 -15.18
N ARG A 8 30.23 5.79 -14.71
CA ARG A 8 31.02 5.24 -13.61
C ARG A 8 30.46 5.78 -12.29
N GLN A 9 29.26 5.34 -11.90
CA GLN A 9 28.75 5.63 -10.55
C GLN A 9 29.30 4.60 -9.57
N GLY A 10 29.97 5.09 -8.52
CA GLY A 10 30.61 4.24 -7.50
C GLY A 10 29.59 3.41 -6.74
N VAL A 11 29.91 2.13 -6.54
CA VAL A 11 29.09 1.10 -5.87
C VAL A 11 28.55 1.55 -4.50
N ALA A 12 29.26 2.45 -3.80
CA ALA A 12 28.81 3.01 -2.52
C ALA A 12 27.59 3.93 -2.64
N ALA A 13 27.45 4.67 -3.75
CA ALA A 13 26.29 5.52 -3.99
C ALA A 13 25.04 4.70 -4.33
N SER A 14 25.18 3.61 -5.10
CA SER A 14 24.06 2.75 -5.48
C SER A 14 23.48 1.96 -4.30
N LEU A 15 24.33 1.48 -3.37
CA LEU A 15 23.88 0.78 -2.17
C LEU A 15 23.03 1.67 -1.24
N GLY A 16 23.44 2.93 -1.06
CA GLY A 16 22.69 3.89 -0.25
C GLY A 16 21.31 4.20 -0.84
N GLU A 17 21.21 4.31 -2.17
CA GLU A 17 19.93 4.49 -2.87
C GLU A 17 19.02 3.27 -2.76
N GLU A 18 19.57 2.06 -2.86
CA GLU A 18 18.82 0.82 -2.70
C GLU A 18 18.25 0.67 -1.29
N LEU A 19 19.03 0.98 -0.25
CA LEU A 19 18.55 0.99 1.14
C LEU A 19 17.44 2.02 1.35
N ARG A 20 17.58 3.23 0.79
CA ARG A 20 16.54 4.26 0.85
C ARG A 20 15.25 3.80 0.17
N ARG A 21 15.35 3.19 -1.02
CA ARG A 21 14.20 2.62 -1.73
C ARG A 21 13.53 1.53 -0.89
N ALA A 22 14.31 0.60 -0.34
CA ALA A 22 13.78 -0.46 0.52
C ALA A 22 13.08 0.09 1.77
N PHE A 23 13.67 1.09 2.43
CA PHE A 23 13.09 1.75 3.59
C PHE A 23 11.76 2.44 3.25
N ASN A 24 11.71 3.20 2.15
CA ASN A 24 10.48 3.87 1.71
C ASN A 24 9.37 2.86 1.40
N VAL A 25 9.68 1.75 0.73
CA VAL A 25 8.71 0.68 0.45
C VAL A 25 8.21 0.04 1.75
N ALA A 26 9.09 -0.21 2.73
CA ALA A 26 8.70 -0.76 4.02
C ALA A 26 7.78 0.19 4.79
N MET A 27 8.12 1.47 4.84
CA MET A 27 7.28 2.49 5.48
C MET A 27 5.92 2.62 4.82
N GLN A 28 5.85 2.58 3.49
CA GLN A 28 4.58 2.60 2.76
C GLN A 28 3.72 1.38 3.12
N ARG A 29 4.30 0.18 3.15
CA ARG A 29 3.56 -1.05 3.53
C ARG A 29 3.00 -0.97 4.95
N ILE A 30 3.73 -0.38 5.89
CA ILE A 30 3.25 -0.17 7.26
C ILE A 30 2.08 0.82 7.28
N ALA A 31 2.20 1.93 6.54
CA ALA A 31 1.13 2.92 6.43
C ALA A 31 -0.14 2.30 5.84
N ASP A 32 -0.01 1.55 4.73
CA ASP A 32 -1.12 0.84 4.09
C ASP A 32 -1.75 -0.17 5.05
N TYR A 33 -0.95 -0.94 5.78
CA TYR A 33 -1.47 -1.91 6.74
C TYR A 33 -2.23 -1.23 7.89
N ARG A 34 -1.76 -0.08 8.38
CA ARG A 34 -2.46 0.71 9.40
C ARG A 34 -3.78 1.28 8.86
N ALA A 35 -3.79 1.79 7.64
CA ALA A 35 -5.00 2.26 6.97
C ALA A 35 -6.02 1.11 6.84
N TYR A 36 -5.60 -0.06 6.35
CA TYR A 36 -6.45 -1.24 6.23
C TYR A 36 -7.07 -1.65 7.57
N ARG A 37 -6.26 -1.74 8.63
CA ARG A 37 -6.75 -2.09 9.98
C ARG A 37 -7.68 -1.02 10.57
N ARG A 38 -7.51 0.24 10.18
CA ARG A 38 -8.42 1.33 10.55
C ARG A 38 -9.76 1.16 9.83
N THR A 39 -9.75 0.99 8.52
CA THR A 39 -10.96 0.80 7.71
C THR A 39 -11.76 -0.43 8.16
N ILE A 40 -11.09 -1.55 8.47
CA ILE A 40 -11.77 -2.72 9.03
C ILE A 40 -12.50 -2.38 10.32
N ARG A 41 -11.85 -1.67 11.25
CA ARG A 41 -12.47 -1.28 12.52
C ARG A 41 -13.66 -0.37 12.29
N GLU A 42 -13.49 0.69 11.51
CA GLU A 42 -14.56 1.65 11.20
C GLU A 42 -15.78 0.96 10.56
N LEU A 43 -15.56 0.09 9.57
CA LEU A 43 -16.65 -0.66 8.94
C LEU A 43 -17.27 -1.74 9.84
N SER A 44 -16.49 -2.34 10.74
CA SER A 44 -17.00 -3.36 11.68
C SER A 44 -17.74 -2.74 12.87
N ASP A 45 -17.55 -1.44 13.11
CA ASP A 45 -18.25 -0.66 14.15
C ASP A 45 -19.64 -0.22 13.68
N LEU A 46 -19.87 -0.21 12.36
CA LEU A 46 -21.19 0.04 11.77
C LEU A 46 -22.15 -1.11 12.07
N SER A 47 -23.42 -0.78 12.28
CA SER A 47 -24.45 -1.80 12.48
C SER A 47 -24.77 -2.54 11.19
N ALA A 48 -25.41 -3.71 11.29
CA ALA A 48 -25.86 -4.47 10.12
C ALA A 48 -26.85 -3.65 9.25
N HIS A 49 -27.62 -2.75 9.85
CA HIS A 49 -28.53 -1.87 9.13
C HIS A 49 -27.77 -0.79 8.36
N ASP A 50 -26.81 -0.11 8.99
CA ASP A 50 -25.99 0.91 8.33
C ASP A 50 -25.19 0.31 7.16
N LEU A 51 -24.67 -0.91 7.33
CA LEU A 51 -24.01 -1.63 6.24
C LEU A 51 -24.98 -1.96 5.11
N ALA A 52 -26.21 -2.40 5.43
CA ALA A 52 -27.23 -2.70 4.43
C ALA A 52 -27.68 -1.44 3.67
N ASP A 53 -27.75 -0.28 4.32
CA ASP A 53 -28.08 1.00 3.68
C ASP A 53 -26.99 1.41 2.68
N LEU A 54 -25.74 1.05 2.94
CA LEU A 54 -24.62 1.20 2.00
C LEU A 54 -24.60 0.11 0.91
N GLY A 55 -25.51 -0.86 0.96
CA GLY A 55 -25.54 -2.02 0.07
C GLY A 55 -24.39 -3.00 0.31
N LEU A 56 -23.84 -3.03 1.53
CA LEU A 56 -22.71 -3.87 1.92
C LEU A 56 -23.14 -4.97 2.91
N HIS A 57 -22.53 -6.13 2.77
CA HIS A 57 -22.64 -7.19 3.78
C HIS A 57 -21.39 -7.25 4.70
N HIS A 58 -21.55 -7.74 5.94
CA HIS A 58 -20.45 -7.83 6.91
C HIS A 58 -19.27 -8.71 6.42
N SER A 59 -19.55 -9.69 5.55
CA SER A 59 -18.52 -10.50 4.89
C SER A 59 -17.68 -9.71 3.88
N GLU A 60 -18.18 -8.60 3.36
CA GLU A 60 -17.51 -7.76 2.36
C GLU A 60 -16.57 -6.73 2.97
N ILE A 61 -16.69 -6.43 4.26
CA ILE A 61 -15.84 -5.47 4.99
C ILE A 61 -14.36 -5.71 4.67
N ARG A 62 -13.94 -6.98 4.72
CA ARG A 62 -12.54 -7.33 4.48
C ARG A 62 -12.10 -7.12 3.03
N ARG A 63 -13.00 -7.37 2.08
CA ARG A 63 -12.78 -7.17 0.64
C ARG A 63 -12.68 -5.67 0.35
N ILE A 64 -13.68 -4.89 0.77
CA ILE A 64 -13.75 -3.44 0.57
C ILE A 64 -12.58 -2.71 1.22
N ALA A 65 -12.24 -3.02 2.47
CA ALA A 65 -11.10 -2.40 3.14
C ALA A 65 -9.76 -2.71 2.43
N ARG A 66 -9.66 -3.89 1.79
CA ARG A 66 -8.46 -4.23 1.02
C ARG A 66 -8.44 -3.49 -0.32
N GLU A 67 -9.57 -3.38 -1.00
CA GLU A 67 -9.71 -2.63 -2.25
C GLU A 67 -9.48 -1.13 -2.05
N SER A 68 -9.93 -0.54 -0.95
CA SER A 68 -9.76 0.89 -0.68
C SER A 68 -8.31 1.30 -0.43
N VAL A 69 -7.50 0.39 0.14
CA VAL A 69 -6.09 0.65 0.48
C VAL A 69 -5.13 0.20 -0.61
N TYR A 70 -5.34 -1.00 -1.17
CA TYR A 70 -4.40 -1.62 -2.11
C TYR A 70 -4.88 -1.54 -3.57
N GLY A 71 -6.09 -1.02 -3.80
CA GLY A 71 -6.76 -1.05 -5.10
C GLY A 71 -7.39 -2.40 -5.42
N THR A 72 -8.18 -2.43 -6.49
CA THR A 72 -8.74 -3.67 -7.04
C THR A 72 -7.65 -4.40 -7.84
N ARG A 73 -7.29 -5.63 -7.45
CA ARG A 73 -6.58 -6.55 -8.37
C ARG A 73 -7.58 -6.93 -9.47
N ARG A 74 -7.53 -6.22 -10.61
CA ARG A 74 -8.15 -6.66 -11.87
C ARG A 74 -7.08 -7.18 -12.80
#